data_AF-A0A1B6HLY3-F1
#
_entry.id   AF-A0A1B6HLY3-F1
#
_cell.length_a   1.000
_cell.length_b   1.000
_cell.length_c   1.000
_cell.angle_alpha   90.00
_cell.angle_beta   90.00
_cell.angle_gamma   90.00
#
_symmetry.space_group_name_H-M   'P 1'
#
loop_
_entity.id
_entity.type
_entity.pdbx_description
1 polymer ?
#
loop_
_entity_poly.entity_id
_entity_poly.type
_entity_poly.pdbx_seq_one_letter_code
_entity_poly.pdbx_strand_id
1 'polypeptide(L)'
;ILKYVLEQTKFTPELIMRGTKVILMELDNVRFIDSLNYFPMALSALNKAFDLPPEKKKGYFPHLFNTLANQNYVGPIPPKEYYCPESMFEKSYTDFENWHNDQVNKNVVLRQFSYTEFG
;
A
#
# COMPACT_ATOMS: atom_id res chain seq x y z
N ILE A 1 15.29 5.40 4.13
CA ILE A 1 15.42 4.64 5.41
C ILE A 1 16.86 4.18 5.63
N LEU A 2 17.41 3.23 4.85
CA LEU A 2 18.80 2.73 5.07
C LEU A 2 19.84 3.85 5.19
N LYS A 3 19.87 4.77 4.21
CA LYS A 3 20.77 5.94 4.23
C LYS A 3 20.65 6.77 5.51
N TYR A 4 19.41 7.02 5.95
CA TYR A 4 19.15 7.76 7.18
C TYR A 4 19.68 7.02 8.41
N VAL A 5 19.47 5.70 8.50
CA VAL A 5 20.00 4.89 9.60
C VAL A 5 21.53 4.99 9.66
N LEU A 6 22.21 4.83 8.52
CA LEU A 6 23.68 4.84 8.47
C LEU A 6 24.31 6.22 8.73
N GLU A 7 23.67 7.30 8.26
CA GLU A 7 24.25 8.65 8.33
C GLU A 7 23.79 9.45 9.55
N GLN A 8 22.59 9.17 10.07
CA GLN A 8 21.91 10.01 11.07
C GLN A 8 21.65 9.29 12.39
N THR A 9 21.98 8.00 12.50
CA THR A 9 21.80 7.22 13.73
C THR A 9 23.06 6.46 14.11
N LYS A 10 23.12 5.97 15.35
CA LYS A 10 24.22 5.10 15.83
C LYS A 10 23.93 3.61 15.62
N PHE A 11 22.76 3.27 15.09
CA PHE A 11 22.38 1.88 14.91
C PHE A 11 23.16 1.27 13.75
N THR A 12 23.61 0.03 13.96
CA THR A 12 24.29 -0.75 12.93
C THR A 12 23.32 -1.82 12.43
N PRO A 13 22.68 -1.64 11.27
CA PRO A 13 21.72 -2.60 10.77
C PRO A 13 22.42 -3.88 10.30
N GLU A 14 21.84 -5.04 10.60
CA GLU A 14 22.20 -6.29 9.94
C GLU A 14 21.42 -6.41 8.63
N LEU A 15 22.12 -6.69 7.52
CA LEU A 15 21.53 -6.67 6.18
C LEU A 15 21.67 -8.03 5.50
N ILE A 16 20.57 -8.53 4.93
CA ILE A 16 20.61 -9.61 3.93
C ILE A 16 20.28 -8.98 2.57
N MET A 17 21.19 -9.16 1.61
CA MET A 17 21.07 -8.56 0.28
C MET A 17 21.06 -9.62 -0.83
N ARG A 18 20.43 -9.29 -1.96
CA ARG A 18 20.55 -10.01 -3.24
C ARG A 18 20.95 -9.00 -4.31
N GLY A 19 22.22 -9.03 -4.70
CA GLY A 19 22.80 -7.98 -5.54
C GLY A 19 22.66 -6.62 -4.86
N THR A 20 22.07 -5.65 -5.54
CA THR A 20 21.84 -4.28 -5.01
C THR A 20 20.54 -4.14 -4.19
N LYS A 21 19.74 -5.22 -4.06
CA LYS A 21 18.46 -5.18 -3.33
C LYS A 21 18.63 -5.65 -1.89
N VAL A 22 18.10 -4.88 -0.94
CA VAL A 22 17.97 -5.29 0.47
C VAL A 22 16.75 -6.19 0.58
N ILE A 23 16.96 -7.44 1.02
CA ILE A 23 15.86 -8.39 1.29
C ILE A 23 15.40 -8.24 2.73
N LEU A 24 16.36 -8.12 3.66
CA LEU A 24 16.15 -8.02 5.08
C LEU A 24 17.04 -6.92 5.64
N MET A 25 16.48 -6.11 6.54
CA MET A 25 17.24 -5.24 7.41
C MET A 25 16.75 -5.42 8.83
N GLU A 26 17.65 -5.78 9.75
CA GLU A 26 17.38 -5.82 11.18
C GLU A 26 18.02 -4.64 11.86
N LEU A 27 17.26 -4.00 12.74
CA LEU A 27 17.68 -2.85 13.53
C LEU A 27 17.23 -3.10 14.96
N ASP A 28 18.14 -3.59 15.79
CA ASP A 28 17.83 -3.99 17.17
C ASP A 28 16.63 -4.97 17.23
N ASN A 29 15.49 -4.55 17.76
CA ASN A 29 14.26 -5.35 17.84
C ASN A 29 13.29 -5.19 16.66
N VAL A 30 13.68 -4.45 15.60
CA VAL A 30 12.84 -4.19 14.43
C VAL A 30 13.39 -4.88 13.20
N ARG A 31 12.51 -5.53 12.42
CA ARG A 31 12.85 -6.23 11.19
C ARG A 31 12.07 -5.66 10.01
N PHE A 32 12.79 -5.14 9.01
CA PHE A 32 12.25 -4.71 7.72
C PHE A 32 12.47 -5.82 6.69
N ILE A 33 11.38 -6.33 6.11
CA ILE A 33 11.42 -7.40 5.09
C ILE A 33 10.83 -6.85 3.80
N ASP A 34 11.55 -6.99 2.68
CA ASP A 34 11.03 -6.66 1.36
C ASP A 34 10.28 -7.86 0.76
N SER A 35 8.94 -7.84 0.88
CA SER A 35 8.07 -8.89 0.34
C SER A 35 8.07 -8.98 -1.19
N LEU A 36 8.50 -7.93 -1.91
CA LEU A 36 8.50 -7.94 -3.38
C LEU A 36 9.53 -8.90 -3.97
N ASN A 37 10.57 -9.26 -3.19
CA ASN A 37 11.50 -10.33 -3.60
C ASN A 37 10.87 -11.73 -3.53
N TYR A 38 9.75 -11.90 -2.84
CA TYR A 38 9.03 -13.17 -2.70
C TYR A 38 7.86 -13.29 -3.67
N PHE A 39 7.26 -12.17 -4.10
CA PHE A 39 6.13 -12.15 -5.04
C PHE A 39 6.46 -11.36 -6.31
N PRO A 40 6.86 -12.02 -7.42
CA PRO A 40 7.14 -11.34 -8.69
C PRO A 40 5.85 -10.91 -9.43
N MET A 41 4.82 -10.49 -8.70
CA MET A 41 3.50 -10.17 -9.25
C MET A 41 2.82 -9.02 -8.52
N ALA A 42 1.86 -8.37 -9.19
CA ALA A 42 1.07 -7.31 -8.59
C ALA A 42 0.19 -7.84 -7.44
N LEU A 43 -0.03 -6.99 -6.43
CA LEU A 43 -0.88 -7.33 -5.27
C LEU A 43 -2.32 -7.73 -5.68
N SER A 44 -2.83 -7.21 -6.80
CA SER A 44 -4.14 -7.61 -7.34
C SER A 44 -4.18 -9.06 -7.80
N ALA A 45 -3.06 -9.58 -8.32
CA ALA A 45 -2.94 -10.93 -8.84
C ALA A 45 -2.76 -11.99 -7.73
N LEU A 46 -2.41 -11.58 -6.50
CA LEU A 46 -2.28 -12.51 -5.37
C LEU A 46 -3.58 -13.26 -5.08
N ASN A 47 -4.73 -12.62 -5.25
CA ASN A 47 -6.03 -13.26 -5.01
C ASN A 47 -6.22 -14.51 -5.88
N LYS A 48 -5.72 -14.46 -7.13
CA LYS A 48 -5.75 -15.59 -8.06
C LYS A 48 -4.66 -16.60 -7.78
N ALA A 49 -3.49 -16.16 -7.33
CA ALA A 49 -2.37 -17.07 -7.03
C ALA A 49 -2.61 -17.92 -5.78
N PHE A 50 -3.39 -17.41 -4.82
CA PHE A 50 -3.64 -18.03 -3.52
C PHE A 50 -5.09 -18.51 -3.34
N ASP A 51 -5.90 -18.51 -4.40
CA ASP A 51 -7.33 -18.84 -4.38
C ASP A 51 -8.08 -18.17 -3.20
N LEU A 52 -7.76 -16.89 -2.95
CA LEU A 52 -8.38 -16.14 -1.87
C LEU A 52 -9.85 -15.88 -2.21
N PRO A 53 -10.74 -15.94 -1.20
CA PRO A 53 -12.15 -15.76 -1.44
C PRO A 53 -12.44 -14.32 -1.91
N PRO A 54 -13.54 -14.09 -2.66
CA PRO A 54 -13.80 -12.82 -3.34
C PRO A 54 -13.80 -11.59 -2.42
N GLU A 55 -14.21 -11.75 -1.16
CA GLU A 55 -14.20 -10.71 -0.13
C GLU A 55 -12.80 -10.26 0.30
N LYS A 56 -11.75 -11.06 0.04
CA LYS A 56 -10.35 -10.71 0.31
C LYS A 56 -9.65 -10.09 -0.90
N LYS A 57 -10.39 -9.83 -1.99
CA LYS A 57 -9.83 -9.15 -3.15
C LYS A 57 -9.30 -7.77 -2.77
N LYS A 58 -8.14 -7.45 -3.35
CA LYS A 58 -7.52 -6.14 -3.22
C LYS A 58 -8.47 -5.07 -3.77
N GLY A 59 -8.75 -4.04 -2.98
CA GLY A 59 -9.45 -2.83 -3.44
C GLY A 59 -8.55 -1.85 -4.19
N TYR A 60 -9.10 -0.68 -4.52
CA TYR A 60 -8.37 0.40 -5.19
C TYR A 60 -7.90 1.45 -4.18
N PHE A 61 -6.73 2.05 -4.43
CA PHE A 61 -6.15 3.06 -3.54
C PHE A 61 -6.31 4.47 -4.14
N PRO A 62 -6.79 5.46 -3.36
CA PRO A 62 -6.93 6.83 -3.82
C PRO A 62 -5.57 7.54 -3.77
N HIS A 63 -4.75 7.31 -4.80
CA HIS A 63 -3.36 7.79 -4.87
C HIS A 63 -3.21 9.30 -4.64
N LEU A 64 -4.11 10.11 -5.20
CA LEU A 64 -4.05 11.57 -5.08
C LEU A 64 -4.62 12.08 -3.75
N PHE A 65 -5.33 11.23 -3.00
CA PHE A 65 -5.93 11.62 -1.73
C PHE A 65 -4.94 11.55 -0.56
N ASN A 66 -3.83 10.84 -0.72
CA ASN A 66 -2.78 10.70 0.29
C ASN A 66 -1.92 11.98 0.38
N THR A 67 -2.51 13.05 0.92
CA THR A 67 -1.85 14.34 1.15
C THR A 67 -1.68 14.57 2.65
N LEU A 68 -0.78 15.50 3.03
CA LEU A 68 -0.60 15.89 4.43
C LEU A 68 -1.91 16.40 5.06
N ALA A 69 -2.73 17.12 4.30
CA ALA A 69 -4.01 17.65 4.77
C ALA A 69 -5.04 16.55 5.06
N ASN A 70 -4.93 15.40 4.41
CA ASN A 70 -5.82 14.26 4.59
C ASN A 70 -5.24 13.19 5.53
N GLN A 71 -4.14 13.49 6.23
CA GLN A 71 -3.67 12.62 7.31
C GLN A 71 -4.72 12.52 8.40
N ASN A 72 -4.95 11.31 8.93
CA ASN A 72 -6.00 11.02 9.91
C ASN A 72 -7.42 11.25 9.40
N TYR A 73 -7.61 11.30 8.06
CA TYR A 73 -8.95 11.36 7.49
C TYR A 73 -9.76 10.13 7.88
N VAL A 74 -10.96 10.37 8.42
CA VAL A 74 -11.98 9.37 8.68
C VAL A 74 -13.28 9.87 8.08
N GLY A 75 -13.73 9.27 6.99
CA GLY A 75 -14.92 9.73 6.29
C GLY A 75 -15.26 8.86 5.08
N PRO A 76 -16.23 9.28 4.26
CA PRO A 76 -16.60 8.57 3.04
C PRO A 76 -15.41 8.34 2.10
N ILE A 77 -15.48 7.32 1.25
CA ILE A 77 -14.44 7.11 0.25
C ILE A 77 -14.34 8.32 -0.72
N PRO A 78 -13.13 8.68 -1.18
CA PRO A 78 -12.93 9.82 -2.07
C PRO A 78 -13.66 9.68 -3.41
N PRO A 79 -13.92 10.81 -4.10
CA PRO A 79 -14.34 10.83 -5.50
C PRO A 79 -13.38 10.07 -6.43
N LYS A 80 -13.89 9.61 -7.59
CA LYS A 80 -13.17 8.71 -8.53
C LYS A 80 -11.87 9.32 -9.05
N GLU A 81 -11.81 10.64 -9.16
CA GLU A 81 -10.69 11.42 -9.67
C GLU A 81 -9.43 11.20 -8.82
N TYR A 82 -9.59 10.92 -7.52
CA TYR A 82 -8.47 10.67 -6.63
C TYR A 82 -7.75 9.33 -6.84
N TYR A 83 -8.28 8.47 -7.71
CA TYR A 83 -7.76 7.13 -8.01
C TYR A 83 -6.95 7.06 -9.30
N CYS A 84 -6.69 8.20 -9.96
CA CYS A 84 -5.99 8.26 -11.26
C CYS A 84 -6.66 7.40 -12.36
N PRO A 85 -7.97 7.57 -12.63
CA PRO A 85 -8.70 6.74 -13.59
C PRO A 85 -8.09 6.78 -15.00
N GLU A 86 -7.50 7.91 -15.41
CA GLU A 86 -6.82 8.07 -16.70
C GLU A 86 -5.64 7.12 -16.93
N SER A 87 -5.05 6.58 -15.86
CA SER A 87 -3.92 5.64 -15.93
C SER A 87 -4.36 4.18 -16.05
N MET A 88 -5.67 3.92 -15.94
CA MET A 88 -6.23 2.57 -15.97
C MET A 88 -6.52 2.13 -17.40
N PHE A 89 -6.24 0.86 -17.71
CA PHE A 89 -6.74 0.24 -18.93
C PHE A 89 -8.27 0.14 -18.90
N GLU A 90 -8.93 0.21 -20.06
CA GLU A 90 -10.39 0.20 -20.20
C GLU A 90 -11.08 -0.91 -19.38
N LYS A 91 -10.59 -2.16 -19.49
CA LYS A 91 -11.12 -3.28 -18.71
C LYS A 91 -10.98 -3.09 -17.19
N SER A 92 -9.85 -2.53 -16.75
CA SER A 92 -9.60 -2.27 -15.31
C SER A 92 -10.40 -1.09 -14.79
N TYR A 93 -10.70 -0.11 -15.66
CA TYR A 93 -11.56 1.02 -15.34
C TYR A 93 -12.99 0.58 -15.07
N THR A 94 -13.57 -0.32 -15.88
CA THR A 94 -14.92 -0.86 -15.63
C THR A 94 -15.01 -1.60 -14.30
N ASP A 95 -14.01 -2.41 -13.97
CA ASP A 95 -13.93 -3.11 -12.67
C ASP A 95 -13.82 -2.10 -11.50
N PHE A 96 -13.03 -1.05 -11.68
CA PHE A 96 -12.88 0.05 -10.72
C PHE A 96 -14.20 0.80 -10.50
N GLU A 97 -14.90 1.14 -11.59
CA GLU A 97 -16.14 1.90 -11.53
C GLU A 97 -17.23 1.13 -10.79
N ASN A 98 -17.39 -0.17 -11.09
CA ASN A 98 -18.32 -1.04 -10.38
C ASN A 98 -17.97 -1.15 -8.90
N TRP A 99 -16.68 -1.33 -8.58
CA TRP A 99 -16.22 -1.37 -7.20
C TRP A 99 -16.49 -0.05 -6.48
N HIS A 100 -16.18 1.10 -7.08
CA HIS A 100 -16.35 2.42 -6.45
C HIS A 100 -17.82 2.70 -6.15
N ASN A 101 -18.71 2.46 -7.12
CA ASN A 101 -20.15 2.63 -6.94
C ASN A 101 -20.68 1.73 -5.80
N ASP A 102 -20.23 0.47 -5.72
CA ASP A 102 -20.57 -0.45 -4.64
C ASP A 102 -20.08 0.04 -3.26
N GLN A 103 -18.84 0.55 -3.18
CA GLN A 103 -18.31 1.10 -1.93
C GLN A 103 -19.05 2.36 -1.47
N VAL A 104 -19.43 3.24 -2.40
CA VAL A 104 -20.27 4.42 -2.11
C VAL A 104 -21.63 3.98 -1.59
N ASN A 105 -22.29 3.04 -2.26
CA ASN A 105 -23.61 2.52 -1.85
C ASN A 105 -23.57 1.85 -0.47
N LYS A 106 -22.46 1.21 -0.13
CA LYS A 106 -22.21 0.60 1.19
C LYS A 106 -21.81 1.62 2.27
N ASN A 107 -21.65 2.90 1.92
CA ASN A 107 -21.17 3.96 2.82
C ASN A 107 -19.85 3.58 3.52
N VAL A 108 -18.93 2.99 2.76
CA VAL A 108 -17.63 2.56 3.31
C VAL A 108 -16.86 3.79 3.80
N VAL A 109 -16.27 3.66 4.99
CA VAL A 109 -15.47 4.70 5.62
C VAL A 109 -13.99 4.46 5.30
N LEU A 110 -13.37 5.41 4.60
CA LEU A 110 -11.93 5.45 4.43
C LEU A 110 -11.28 5.95 5.73
N ARG A 111 -10.23 5.24 6.16
CA ARG A 111 -9.33 5.67 7.24
C ARG A 111 -7.93 5.83 6.68
N GLN A 112 -7.46 7.07 6.63
CA GLN A 112 -6.09 7.37 6.22
C GLN A 112 -5.22 7.47 7.47
N PHE A 113 -4.32 6.52 7.67
CA PHE A 113 -3.43 6.53 8.82
C PHE A 113 -2.30 7.55 8.62
N SER A 114 -1.95 8.26 9.68
CA SER A 114 -0.68 8.96 9.81
C SER A 114 0.35 8.04 10.48
N TYR A 115 1.63 8.22 10.16
CA TYR A 115 2.72 7.42 10.74
C TYR A 115 3.15 7.93 12.13
N THR A 116 2.34 8.73 12.83
CA THR A 116 2.77 9.42 14.06
C THR A 116 2.43 8.69 15.36
N GLU A 117 1.93 7.45 15.34
CA GLU A 117 1.56 6.70 16.56
C GLU A 117 2.59 5.64 17.01
N PHE A 118 3.83 5.69 16.53
CA PHE A 118 4.94 4.94 17.13
C PHE A 118 5.89 5.92 17.82
N GLY A 119 5.52 6.29 19.05
CA GLY A 119 6.37 6.97 20.02
C GLY A 119 6.89 6.00 21.06
#